data_AF-A0A226DU93-F1
#
_entry.id   AF-A0A226DU93-F1
#
_cell.length_a   1.000
_cell.length_b   1.000
_cell.length_c   1.000
_cell.angle_alpha   90.00
_cell.angle_beta   90.00
_cell.angle_gamma   90.00
#
_symmetry.space_group_name_H-M   'P 1'
#
loop_
_entity.id
_entity.type
_entity.pdbx_description
1 polymer ?
#
loop_
_entity_poly.entity_id
_entity_poly.type
_entity_poly.pdbx_seq_one_letter_code
_entity_poly.pdbx_strand_id
1 'polypeptide(L)'
;MVIYSLNNLARMSPNIHALRIYQRFYILNKTMETMSSLLASLLLSFGFVFTVTCNFVSVRMYRVIPMPFYLVFPVGSIGATVGIMILLPYGIACHEISSKLLTGWRMAVSMKRGGTRDQEIIGNSLRPTTKLLVAWSKMLKIRRDRIKYEEKMANSLRHVAIRVGSGEFSFFMLTKSMKSKYYVSVTDYTINALMS
;
A
#
# COMPACT_ATOMS: atom_id res chain seq x y z
N MET A 1 -5.84 18.10 -8.37
CA MET A 1 -5.85 17.40 -9.68
C MET A 1 -5.93 15.88 -9.54
N VAL A 2 -5.12 15.25 -8.67
CA VAL A 2 -5.12 13.78 -8.43
C VAL A 2 -6.47 13.21 -7.94
N ILE A 3 -7.24 13.99 -7.18
CA ILE A 3 -8.52 13.55 -6.60
C ILE A 3 -9.60 13.30 -7.69
N TYR A 4 -9.63 14.12 -8.75
CA TYR A 4 -10.58 13.94 -9.84
C TYR A 4 -10.26 12.70 -10.70
N SER A 5 -8.97 12.41 -10.90
CA SER A 5 -8.53 11.22 -11.63
C SER A 5 -8.85 9.92 -10.87
N LEU A 6 -8.78 9.93 -9.54
CA LEU A 6 -9.16 8.79 -8.69
C LEU A 6 -10.67 8.49 -8.77
N ASN A 7 -11.51 9.52 -8.74
CA ASN A 7 -12.97 9.34 -8.82
C ASN A 7 -13.40 8.77 -10.18
N ASN A 8 -12.70 9.16 -11.25
CA ASN A 8 -12.95 8.61 -12.58
C ASN A 8 -12.45 7.16 -12.73
N LEU A 9 -11.38 6.80 -12.02
CA LEU A 9 -10.85 5.42 -11.98
C LEU A 9 -11.84 4.43 -11.33
N ALA A 10 -12.58 4.88 -10.31
CA ALA A 10 -13.58 4.06 -9.61
C ALA A 10 -14.76 3.66 -10.52
N ARG A 11 -14.99 4.41 -11.61
CA ARG A 11 -16.08 4.16 -12.58
C ARG A 11 -15.67 3.25 -13.74
N MET A 12 -14.38 2.96 -13.92
CA MET A 12 -13.94 2.11 -15.03
C MET A 12 -14.29 0.64 -14.78
N SER A 13 -14.97 0.02 -15.76
CA SER A 13 -15.24 -1.41 -15.75
C SER A 13 -13.95 -2.22 -15.53
N PRO A 14 -13.96 -3.30 -14.73
CA PRO A 14 -12.77 -4.06 -14.37
C PRO A 14 -12.27 -4.85 -15.58
N ASN A 15 -11.56 -4.15 -16.45
CA ASN A 15 -10.84 -4.74 -17.56
C ASN A 15 -9.54 -5.34 -17.01
N ILE A 16 -9.18 -6.55 -17.47
CA ILE A 16 -7.98 -7.28 -17.03
C ILE A 16 -6.73 -6.42 -17.20
N HIS A 17 -6.72 -5.55 -18.20
CA HIS A 17 -5.64 -4.61 -18.46
C HIS A 17 -5.48 -3.54 -17.37
N ALA A 18 -6.59 -3.03 -16.83
CA ALA A 18 -6.58 -2.08 -15.71
C ALA A 18 -6.06 -2.75 -14.44
N LEU A 19 -6.42 -4.01 -14.22
CA LEU A 19 -5.96 -4.79 -13.07
C LEU A 19 -4.43 -4.99 -13.09
N ARG A 20 -3.86 -5.25 -14.27
CA ARG A 20 -2.40 -5.40 -14.45
C ARG A 20 -1.65 -4.08 -14.23
N ILE A 21 -2.20 -2.96 -14.70
CA ILE A 21 -1.63 -1.62 -14.48
C ILE A 21 -1.70 -1.27 -12.99
N TYR A 22 -2.83 -1.54 -12.36
CA TYR A 22 -3.02 -1.32 -10.93
C TYR A 22 -2.04 -2.15 -10.09
N GLN A 23 -1.78 -3.40 -10.48
CA GLN A 23 -0.81 -4.25 -9.79
C GLN A 23 0.61 -3.69 -9.84
N ARG A 24 1.02 -3.12 -10.99
CA ARG A 24 2.33 -2.46 -11.12
C ARG A 24 2.39 -1.19 -10.28
N PHE A 25 1.35 -0.37 -10.31
CA PHE A 25 1.23 0.81 -9.46
C PHE A 25 1.26 0.44 -7.97
N TYR A 26 0.58 -0.64 -7.59
CA TYR A 26 0.56 -1.12 -6.21
C TYR A 26 1.93 -1.57 -5.74
N ILE A 27 2.68 -2.32 -6.56
CA ILE A 27 4.06 -2.73 -6.23
C ILE A 27 4.97 -1.52 -6.09
N LEU A 28 4.91 -0.58 -7.05
CA LEU A 28 5.64 0.68 -6.99
C LEU A 28 5.28 1.49 -5.74
N ASN A 29 3.99 1.62 -5.45
CA ASN A 29 3.50 2.36 -4.30
C ASN A 29 3.91 1.68 -2.99
N LYS A 30 3.95 0.35 -2.92
CA LYS A 30 4.42 -0.40 -1.75
C LYS A 30 5.90 -0.14 -1.46
N THR A 31 6.71 -0.09 -2.51
CA THR A 31 8.13 0.27 -2.39
C THR A 31 8.29 1.75 -2.01
N MET A 32 7.51 2.64 -2.63
CA MET A 32 7.52 4.07 -2.34
C MET A 32 7.02 4.38 -0.93
N GLU A 33 6.05 3.65 -0.38
CA GLU A 33 5.54 3.84 0.98
C GLU A 33 6.64 3.59 2.01
N THR A 34 7.44 2.54 1.81
CA THR A 34 8.58 2.22 2.68
C THR A 34 9.69 3.25 2.55
N MET A 35 9.97 3.72 1.32
CA MET A 35 10.96 4.77 1.10
C MET A 35 10.47 6.12 1.59
N SER A 36 9.17 6.40 1.51
CA SER A 36 8.55 7.65 1.93
C SER A 36 8.51 7.77 3.44
N SER A 37 8.25 6.69 4.18
CA SER A 37 8.29 6.73 5.65
C SER A 37 9.71 6.95 6.16
N LEU A 38 10.70 6.31 5.53
CA LEU A 38 12.13 6.54 5.79
C LEU A 38 12.55 7.97 5.42
N LEU A 39 12.15 8.47 4.25
CA LEU A 39 12.47 9.83 3.83
C LEU A 39 11.81 10.87 4.74
N ALA A 40 10.56 10.64 5.14
CA ALA A 40 9.83 11.52 6.06
C ALA A 40 10.47 11.55 7.46
N SER A 41 10.87 10.38 8.00
CA SER A 41 11.55 10.33 9.30
C SER A 41 12.93 10.99 9.25
N LEU A 42 13.69 10.77 8.16
CA LEU A 42 14.97 11.44 7.93
C LEU A 42 14.80 12.96 7.79
N LEU A 43 13.82 13.43 7.00
CA LEU A 43 13.54 14.86 6.83
C LEU A 43 13.10 15.51 8.14
N LEU A 44 12.24 14.85 8.92
CA LEU A 44 11.83 15.33 10.25
C LEU A 44 13.02 15.40 11.22
N SER A 45 13.87 14.36 11.23
CA SER A 45 15.08 14.34 12.05
C SER A 45 16.06 15.44 11.64
N PHE A 46 16.33 15.58 10.34
CA PHE A 46 17.19 16.65 9.81
C PHE A 46 16.61 18.04 10.10
N GLY A 47 15.31 18.24 9.90
CA GLY A 47 14.64 19.51 10.20
C GLY A 47 14.74 19.87 11.68
N PHE A 48 14.57 18.90 12.58
CA PHE A 48 14.74 19.11 14.02
C PHE A 48 16.18 19.48 14.39
N VAL A 49 17.16 18.69 13.94
CA VAL A 49 18.59 18.97 14.20
C VAL A 49 18.97 20.34 13.64
N PHE A 50 18.57 20.64 12.41
CA PHE A 50 18.81 21.93 11.76
C PHE A 50 18.21 23.09 12.55
N THR A 51 16.99 22.95 13.06
CA THR A 51 16.32 23.97 13.90
C THR A 51 17.09 24.22 15.20
N VAL A 52 17.49 23.15 15.90
CA VAL A 52 18.27 23.24 17.14
C VAL A 52 19.64 23.88 16.87
N THR A 53 20.34 23.47 15.81
CA THR A 53 21.63 24.06 15.42
C THR A 53 21.49 25.53 15.04
N CYS A 54 20.50 25.90 14.24
CA CYS A 54 20.26 27.29 13.86
C CYS A 54 19.98 28.17 15.09
N ASN A 55 19.13 27.71 16.01
CA ASN A 55 18.85 28.42 17.25
C ASN A 55 20.12 28.57 18.12
N PHE A 56 20.92 27.51 18.25
CA PHE A 56 22.17 27.55 19.00
C PHE A 56 23.19 28.54 18.40
N VAL A 57 23.38 28.51 17.07
CA VAL A 57 24.26 29.44 16.35
C VAL A 57 23.76 30.87 16.52
N SER A 58 22.44 31.10 16.44
CA SER A 58 21.82 32.41 16.65
C SER A 58 22.15 32.99 18.04
N VAL A 59 22.10 32.17 19.09
CA VAL A 59 22.44 32.63 20.45
C VAL A 59 23.94 32.88 20.59
N ARG A 60 24.78 31.96 20.09
CA ARG A 60 26.23 32.00 20.30
C ARG A 60 26.94 33.06 19.44
N MET A 61 26.40 33.40 18.28
CA MET A 61 27.03 34.30 17.31
C MET A 61 26.41 35.70 17.22
N TYR A 62 25.55 36.09 18.16
CA TYR A 62 24.86 37.40 18.17
C TYR A 62 25.80 38.61 18.00
N ARG A 63 27.05 38.54 18.48
CA ARG A 63 28.04 39.62 18.39
C ARG A 63 29.08 39.46 17.27
N VAL A 64 29.16 38.29 16.65
CA VAL A 64 30.26 37.94 15.72
C VAL A 64 29.82 38.09 14.26
N ILE A 65 28.53 37.85 13.95
CA ILE A 65 28.03 37.86 12.58
C ILE A 65 27.41 39.22 12.23
N PRO A 66 27.78 39.83 11.09
CA PRO A 66 27.15 41.06 10.60
C PRO A 66 25.69 40.83 10.18
N MET A 67 24.86 41.85 10.40
CA MET A 67 23.40 41.76 10.49
C MET A 67 22.59 41.18 9.31
N PRO A 68 23.01 41.12 8.02
CA PRO A 68 22.17 40.41 7.04
C PRO A 68 22.26 38.89 7.18
N PHE A 69 23.43 38.35 7.52
CA PHE A 69 23.63 36.90 7.61
C PHE A 69 22.99 36.31 8.86
N TYR A 70 22.85 37.10 9.92
CA TYR A 70 22.20 36.68 11.16
C TYR A 70 20.72 36.32 10.95
N LEU A 71 20.00 37.07 10.11
CA LEU A 71 18.56 36.88 9.88
C LEU A 71 18.22 35.59 9.10
N VAL A 72 19.17 35.04 8.34
CA VAL A 72 18.93 33.81 7.55
C VAL A 72 18.63 32.62 8.46
N PHE A 73 19.26 32.55 9.65
CA PHE A 73 19.06 31.46 10.61
C PHE A 73 17.65 31.41 11.23
N PRO A 74 17.12 32.47 11.85
CA PRO A 74 15.76 32.46 12.38
C PRO A 74 14.70 32.36 11.28
N VAL A 75 14.91 32.99 10.11
CA VAL A 75 13.98 32.85 8.98
C VAL A 75 13.95 31.41 8.45
N GLY A 76 15.11 30.76 8.33
CA GLY A 76 15.21 29.36 7.92
C GLY A 76 14.52 28.42 8.91
N SER A 77 14.70 28.65 10.21
CA SER A 77 14.05 27.90 11.30
C SER A 77 12.53 28.00 11.26
N ILE A 78 12.00 29.22 11.09
CA ILE A 78 10.55 29.46 10.93
C ILE A 78 10.04 28.76 9.67
N GLY A 79 10.76 28.90 8.55
CA GLY A 79 10.40 28.26 7.28
C GLY A 79 10.32 26.73 7.38
N ALA A 80 11.31 26.10 8.03
CA ALA A 80 11.30 24.65 8.26
C ALA A 80 10.10 24.21 9.13
N THR A 81 9.79 24.99 10.18
CA THR A 81 8.67 24.71 11.08
C THR A 81 7.32 24.79 10.35
N VAL A 82 7.13 25.83 9.53
CA VAL A 82 5.93 25.98 8.68
C VAL A 82 5.82 24.84 7.67
N GLY A 83 6.95 24.43 7.07
CA GLY A 83 6.99 23.28 6.16
C GLY A 83 6.49 22.00 6.83
N ILE A 84 6.98 21.68 8.02
CA ILE A 84 6.55 20.51 8.80
C ILE A 84 5.05 20.59 9.14
N MET A 85 4.57 21.76 9.55
CA MET A 85 3.15 21.99 9.84
C MET A 85 2.23 21.74 8.65
N ILE A 86 2.68 21.97 7.42
CA ILE A 86 1.89 21.75 6.20
C ILE A 86 1.99 20.29 5.74
N LEU A 87 3.16 19.68 5.83
CA LEU A 87 3.38 18.29 5.40
C LEU A 87 2.59 17.28 6.25
N LEU A 88 2.47 17.52 7.55
CA LEU A 88 1.82 16.61 8.49
C LEU A 88 0.32 16.38 8.19
N PRO A 89 -0.53 17.42 8.07
CA PRO A 89 -1.94 17.25 7.71
C PRO A 89 -2.12 16.70 6.30
N TYR A 90 -1.24 17.04 5.36
CA TYR A 90 -1.28 16.48 4.01
C TYR A 90 -1.00 14.97 4.01
N GLY A 91 -0.05 14.51 4.83
CA GLY A 91 0.22 13.09 5.06
C GLY A 91 -0.99 12.34 5.62
N ILE A 92 -1.66 12.92 6.62
CA ILE A 92 -2.88 12.34 7.23
C ILE A 92 -4.02 12.26 6.20
N ALA A 93 -4.28 13.33 5.46
CA ALA A 93 -5.33 13.36 4.44
C ALA A 93 -5.09 12.32 3.33
N CYS A 94 -3.84 12.17 2.89
CA CYS A 94 -3.47 11.16 1.91
C CYS A 94 -3.72 9.74 2.46
N HIS A 95 -3.36 9.49 3.71
CA HIS A 95 -3.59 8.20 4.38
C HIS A 95 -5.08 7.85 4.50
N GLU A 96 -5.92 8.80 4.91
CA GLU A 96 -7.37 8.59 5.01
C GLU A 96 -8.04 8.32 3.67
N ILE A 97 -7.64 9.04 2.61
CA ILE A 97 -8.22 8.83 1.28
C ILE A 97 -7.82 7.45 0.77
N SER A 98 -6.56 7.06 0.96
CA SER A 98 -6.06 5.73 0.58
C SER A 98 -6.80 4.61 1.31
N SER A 99 -7.03 4.77 2.63
CA SER A 99 -7.74 3.76 3.43
C SER A 99 -9.21 3.63 3.01
N LYS A 100 -9.91 4.74 2.75
CA LYS A 100 -11.30 4.76 2.24
C LYS A 100 -11.43 4.10 0.86
N LEU A 101 -10.47 4.33 -0.03
CA LEU A 101 -10.44 3.67 -1.33
C LEU A 101 -10.26 2.16 -1.18
N LEU A 102 -9.35 1.74 -0.30
CA LEU A 102 -9.06 0.33 -0.09
C LEU A 102 -10.24 -0.43 0.53
N THR A 103 -10.95 0.20 1.47
CA THR A 103 -12.18 -0.39 2.06
C THR A 103 -13.31 -0.47 1.04
N GLY A 104 -13.54 0.59 0.25
CA GLY A 104 -14.54 0.58 -0.83
C GLY A 104 -14.26 -0.50 -1.87
N TRP A 105 -13.00 -0.69 -2.25
CA TRP A 105 -12.60 -1.73 -3.19
C TRP A 105 -12.77 -3.14 -2.61
N ARG A 106 -12.42 -3.33 -1.32
CA ARG A 106 -12.64 -4.60 -0.61
C ARG A 106 -14.13 -4.97 -0.58
N MET A 107 -15.01 -4.01 -0.33
CA MET A 107 -16.47 -4.22 -0.35
C MET A 107 -16.99 -4.60 -1.73
N ALA A 108 -16.55 -3.88 -2.78
CA ALA A 108 -16.95 -4.17 -4.16
C ALA A 108 -16.50 -5.56 -4.63
N VAL A 109 -15.30 -6.00 -4.21
CA VAL A 109 -14.80 -7.36 -4.49
C VAL A 109 -15.58 -8.41 -3.70
N SER A 110 -15.93 -8.14 -2.43
CA SER A 110 -16.72 -9.05 -1.60
C SER A 110 -18.12 -9.28 -2.18
N MET A 111 -18.80 -8.22 -2.62
CA MET A 111 -20.12 -8.33 -3.26
C MET A 111 -20.10 -9.20 -4.53
N LYS A 112 -19.06 -9.08 -5.37
CA LYS A 112 -18.90 -9.94 -6.55
C LYS A 112 -18.65 -11.41 -6.22
N ARG A 113 -18.10 -11.71 -5.04
CA ARG A 113 -17.85 -13.08 -4.58
C ARG A 113 -19.08 -13.69 -3.89
N GLY A 114 -19.86 -12.88 -3.16
CA GLY A 114 -21.10 -13.30 -2.52
C GLY A 114 -22.19 -13.71 -3.52
N GLY A 115 -22.34 -12.97 -4.62
CA GLY A 115 -23.34 -13.28 -5.65
C GLY A 115 -23.14 -14.65 -6.33
N THR A 116 -21.91 -15.21 -6.30
CA THR A 116 -21.66 -16.56 -6.82
C THR A 116 -22.10 -17.70 -5.90
N ARG A 117 -22.25 -17.48 -4.59
CA ARG A 117 -22.75 -18.53 -3.67
C ARG A 117 -24.27 -18.69 -3.77
N ASP A 118 -25.01 -17.60 -3.91
CA ASP A 118 -26.47 -17.68 -4.10
C ASP A 118 -26.84 -18.23 -5.48
N GLN A 119 -26.01 -17.98 -6.52
CA GLN A 119 -26.19 -18.65 -7.81
C GLN A 119 -25.93 -20.17 -7.76
N GLU A 120 -25.09 -20.65 -6.84
CA GLU A 120 -24.86 -22.08 -6.66
C GLU A 120 -26.06 -22.76 -5.97
N ILE A 121 -26.74 -22.06 -5.05
CA ILE A 121 -27.97 -22.52 -4.39
C ILE A 121 -29.15 -22.53 -5.39
N ILE A 122 -29.27 -21.51 -6.24
CA ILE A 122 -30.31 -21.46 -7.30
C ILE A 122 -30.02 -22.48 -8.42
N GLY A 123 -28.74 -22.69 -8.78
CA GLY A 123 -28.32 -23.66 -9.78
C GLY A 123 -28.61 -25.13 -9.39
N ASN A 124 -28.59 -25.44 -8.10
CA ASN A 124 -28.98 -26.77 -7.61
C ASN A 124 -30.50 -27.00 -7.61
N SER A 125 -31.31 -25.93 -7.66
CA SER A 125 -32.78 -26.03 -7.75
C SER A 125 -33.26 -26.19 -9.20
N LEU A 126 -32.49 -25.75 -10.20
CA LEU A 126 -32.79 -25.97 -11.62
C LEU A 126 -31.99 -27.16 -12.22
N ARG A 127 -32.51 -28.39 -12.06
CA ARG A 127 -32.30 -29.45 -13.08
C ARG A 127 -33.32 -29.19 -14.20
N PRO A 128 -32.92 -29.05 -15.48
CA PRO A 128 -32.72 -30.24 -16.29
C PRO A 128 -31.71 -30.11 -17.46
N THR A 129 -31.45 -31.27 -18.08
CA THR A 129 -30.71 -31.55 -19.34
C THR A 129 -29.18 -31.65 -19.25
N THR A 130 -28.72 -32.88 -19.48
CA THR A 130 -27.33 -33.38 -19.44
C THR A 130 -26.33 -32.60 -20.29
N LYS A 131 -26.77 -31.82 -21.28
CA LYS A 131 -25.88 -31.00 -22.13
C LYS A 131 -25.32 -29.77 -21.42
N LEU A 132 -26.10 -29.11 -20.57
CA LEU A 132 -25.66 -27.94 -19.80
C LEU A 132 -24.64 -28.31 -18.72
N LEU A 133 -24.80 -29.49 -18.10
CA LEU A 133 -23.87 -30.02 -17.10
C LEU A 133 -22.48 -30.29 -17.66
N VAL A 134 -22.39 -30.81 -18.89
CA VAL A 134 -21.10 -31.05 -19.57
C VAL A 134 -20.42 -29.72 -19.91
N ALA A 135 -21.18 -28.73 -20.39
CA ALA A 135 -20.66 -27.39 -20.67
C ALA A 135 -20.17 -26.69 -19.39
N TRP A 136 -20.93 -26.79 -18.30
CA TRP A 136 -20.57 -26.23 -16.99
C TRP A 136 -19.34 -26.91 -16.37
N SER A 137 -19.24 -28.23 -16.46
CA SER A 137 -18.07 -29.00 -16.04
C SER A 137 -16.81 -28.53 -16.77
N LYS A 138 -16.90 -28.32 -18.10
CA LYS A 138 -15.81 -27.76 -18.90
C LYS A 138 -15.42 -26.36 -18.43
N MET A 139 -16.40 -25.50 -18.13
CA MET A 139 -16.16 -24.13 -17.67
C MET A 139 -15.52 -24.07 -16.28
N LEU A 140 -15.95 -24.93 -15.35
CA LEU A 140 -15.38 -25.05 -14.01
C LEU A 140 -13.93 -25.56 -14.06
N LYS A 141 -13.63 -26.49 -14.97
CA LYS A 141 -12.26 -26.99 -15.17
C LYS A 141 -11.31 -25.89 -15.64
N ILE A 142 -11.75 -25.08 -16.61
CA ILE A 142 -11.00 -23.90 -17.08
C ILE A 142 -10.73 -22.90 -15.94
N ARG A 143 -11.70 -22.69 -15.04
CA ARG A 143 -11.52 -21.82 -13.87
C ARG A 143 -10.48 -22.37 -12.88
N ARG A 144 -10.53 -23.67 -12.60
CA ARG A 144 -9.61 -24.36 -11.68
C ARG A 144 -8.16 -24.30 -12.18
N ASP A 145 -7.96 -24.48 -13.48
CA ASP A 145 -6.64 -24.40 -14.10
C ASP A 145 -6.05 -22.99 -14.03
N ARG A 146 -6.89 -21.96 -14.08
CA ARG A 146 -6.47 -20.56 -13.93
C ARG A 146 -5.93 -20.28 -12.52
N ILE A 147 -6.59 -20.78 -11.48
CA ILE A 147 -6.15 -20.64 -10.07
C ILE A 147 -4.79 -21.33 -9.87
N LYS A 148 -4.62 -22.53 -10.43
CA LYS A 148 -3.35 -23.28 -10.37
C LYS A 148 -2.22 -22.53 -11.10
N TYR A 149 -2.54 -21.78 -12.14
CA TYR A 149 -1.59 -20.92 -12.84
C TYR A 149 -1.17 -19.72 -12.00
N GLU A 150 -2.10 -19.10 -11.28
CA GLU A 150 -1.82 -17.98 -10.36
C GLU A 150 -0.94 -18.41 -9.19
N GLU A 151 -1.15 -19.60 -8.62
CA GLU A 151 -0.25 -20.18 -7.61
C GLU A 151 1.15 -20.44 -8.15
N LYS A 152 1.26 -20.99 -9.36
CA LYS A 152 2.57 -21.17 -10.01
C LYS A 152 3.27 -19.84 -10.26
N MET A 153 2.52 -18.81 -10.67
CA MET A 153 3.07 -17.48 -10.91
C MET A 153 3.52 -16.80 -9.60
N ALA A 154 2.75 -16.97 -8.52
CA ALA A 154 3.14 -16.54 -7.18
C ALA A 154 4.40 -17.25 -6.67
N ASN A 155 4.53 -18.55 -6.96
CA ASN A 155 5.72 -19.34 -6.64
C ASN A 155 6.93 -19.02 -7.55
N SER A 156 6.71 -18.54 -8.78
CA SER A 156 7.80 -18.16 -9.71
C SER A 156 8.34 -16.76 -9.49
N LEU A 157 7.62 -15.90 -8.74
CA LEU A 157 8.11 -14.58 -8.37
C LEU A 157 9.40 -14.73 -7.54
N ARG A 158 10.53 -14.40 -8.17
CA ARG A 158 11.85 -14.49 -7.55
C ARG A 158 11.88 -13.73 -6.24
N HIS A 159 12.52 -14.34 -5.25
CA HIS A 159 12.73 -13.78 -3.92
C HIS A 159 13.53 -12.48 -4.04
N VAL A 160 12.88 -11.34 -3.84
CA VAL A 160 13.58 -10.08 -3.59
C VAL A 160 13.89 -10.06 -2.09
N ALA A 161 15.12 -10.43 -1.74
CA ALA A 161 15.64 -10.24 -0.40
C ALA A 161 15.95 -8.75 -0.25
N ILE A 162 15.05 -7.99 0.37
CA ILE A 162 15.29 -6.59 0.68
C ILE A 162 16.07 -6.56 1.99
N ARG A 163 17.37 -6.30 1.91
CA ARG A 163 18.23 -6.09 3.08
C ARG A 163 18.12 -4.63 3.47
N VAL A 164 17.27 -4.33 4.45
CA VAL A 164 17.19 -2.98 5.04
C VAL A 164 18.03 -3.00 6.31
N GLY A 165 19.18 -2.33 6.29
CA GLY A 165 20.09 -2.19 7.42
C GLY A 165 21.00 -0.99 7.21
N SER A 166 21.34 -0.31 8.30
CA SER A 166 22.33 0.76 8.34
C SER A 166 23.56 0.22 9.07
N GLY A 167 24.68 0.04 8.37
CA GLY A 167 25.91 -0.54 8.93
C GLY A 167 25.91 -2.09 8.94
N GLU A 168 26.55 -2.70 9.94
CA GLU A 168 26.70 -4.16 10.08
C GLU A 168 25.46 -4.89 10.62
N PHE A 169 24.45 -4.16 11.10
CA PHE A 169 23.27 -4.78 11.70
C PHE A 169 22.16 -5.02 10.67
N SER A 170 21.85 -6.31 10.45
CA SER A 170 20.77 -6.78 9.57
C SER A 170 19.58 -7.22 10.41
N PHE A 171 18.51 -6.42 10.46
CA PHE A 171 17.42 -6.64 11.40
C PHE A 171 16.37 -7.67 10.95
N PHE A 172 16.20 -7.96 9.65
CA PHE A 172 15.21 -8.95 9.21
C PHE A 172 15.65 -9.73 7.97
N MET A 173 15.78 -11.05 8.13
CA MET A 173 15.96 -12.00 7.02
C MET A 173 14.63 -12.76 6.84
N LEU A 174 13.87 -12.39 5.81
CA LEU A 174 12.62 -13.08 5.48
C LEU A 174 12.93 -14.45 4.84
N THR A 175 13.06 -15.46 5.68
CA THR A 175 13.33 -16.85 5.29
C THR A 175 12.15 -17.45 4.51
N LYS A 176 12.43 -18.29 3.51
CA LYS A 176 11.45 -18.91 2.60
C LYS A 176 10.29 -19.62 3.32
N SER A 177 10.52 -20.15 4.52
CA SER A 177 9.51 -20.83 5.34
C SER A 177 8.52 -19.89 6.06
N MET A 178 8.90 -18.63 6.31
CA MET A 178 8.03 -17.65 6.97
C MET A 178 6.99 -17.05 6.04
N LYS A 179 7.23 -17.05 4.71
CA LYS A 179 6.28 -16.49 3.73
C LYS A 179 4.98 -17.30 3.67
N SER A 180 5.08 -18.62 3.64
CA SER A 180 3.90 -19.50 3.66
C SER A 180 3.13 -19.32 4.97
N LYS A 181 3.81 -19.35 6.12
CA LYS A 181 3.18 -19.10 7.43
C LYS A 181 2.55 -17.72 7.55
N TYR A 182 3.15 -16.69 6.95
CA TYR A 182 2.58 -15.33 6.95
C TYR A 182 1.36 -15.21 6.04
N TYR A 183 1.38 -15.80 4.84
CA TYR A 183 0.19 -15.78 3.97
C TYR A 183 -0.95 -16.59 4.58
N VAL A 184 -0.64 -17.76 5.14
CA VAL A 184 -1.62 -18.59 5.85
C VAL A 184 -2.12 -17.89 7.11
N SER A 185 -1.26 -17.27 7.92
CA SER A 185 -1.71 -16.54 9.11
C SER A 185 -2.51 -15.30 8.75
N VAL A 186 -2.17 -14.59 7.68
CA VAL A 186 -2.96 -13.45 7.20
C VAL A 186 -4.31 -13.95 6.70
N THR A 187 -4.39 -15.04 5.95
CA THR A 187 -5.69 -15.60 5.53
C THR A 187 -6.50 -16.13 6.70
N ASP A 188 -5.90 -16.86 7.64
CA ASP A 188 -6.59 -17.43 8.80
C ASP A 188 -7.05 -16.35 9.77
N TYR A 189 -6.22 -15.33 10.02
CA TYR A 189 -6.61 -14.18 10.85
C TYR A 189 -7.72 -13.37 10.17
N THR A 190 -7.69 -13.27 8.84
CA THR A 190 -8.78 -12.63 8.08
C THR A 190 -10.06 -13.46 8.11
N ILE A 191 -9.98 -14.79 8.10
CA ILE A 191 -11.12 -15.70 8.21
C ILE A 191 -11.71 -15.69 9.62
N ASN A 192 -10.88 -15.74 10.67
CA ASN A 192 -11.34 -15.66 12.06
C ASN A 192 -11.94 -14.29 12.39
N ALA A 193 -11.34 -13.19 11.91
CA ALA A 193 -11.90 -11.85 12.07
C ALA A 193 -13.19 -11.62 11.24
N LEU A 194 -13.50 -12.50 10.29
CA LEU A 194 -14.77 -12.53 9.54
C LEU A 194 -15.84 -13.41 10.21
N MET A 195 -15.47 -14.23 11.19
CA MET A 195 -16.35 -15.17 11.89
C MET A 195 -16.74 -14.71 13.31
N SER A 196 -16.08 -13.67 13.84
CA SER A 196 -16.47 -12.96 15.08
C SER A 196 -17.25 -11.69 14.75
#